data_AF-A0A2L2YWM6-F1
#
_entry.id   AF-A0A2L2YWM6-F1
#
_cell.length_a   1.000
_cell.length_b   1.000
_cell.length_c   1.000
_cell.angle_alpha   90.00
_cell.angle_beta   90.00
_cell.angle_gamma   90.00
#
_symmetry.space_group_name_H-M   'P 1'
#
loop_
_entity.id
_entity.type
_entity.pdbx_description
1 polymer ?
#
loop_
_entity_poly.entity_id
_entity_poly.type
_entity_poly.pdbx_seq_one_letter_code
_entity_poly.pdbx_strand_id
1 'polypeptide(L)'
;KILNSNSVVYEDLLEETNKRLRRHKEEQITSLTTASAMMYDAVMLSSKVLQDIDGGKFVNSFPPISCIEMTKGTDGTSIINYMKSNKLRGLTGQIHFDGQGFRTSFVLDILQLSKNGLEKIGTVGPGRHINITKLITPEVATTYQFSNRKYIITTILAKPFAMLKYSSNQLSGNERYEGFSIDLIEELSHKLKFSYEIREVEDSKHGYEVDKARGIWNGMVGEVLRGVADMAVADVTITSDREKVLDFSHPFMNTGISILFKKPTEKVKSLFSFLSPFSTEVWFFVMMAFTGVSFILFP
;
A
#
# COMPACT_ATOMS: atom_id res chain seq x y z
N LYS A 1 -7.97 -20.81 6.97
CA LYS A 1 -8.08 -21.91 7.98
C LYS A 1 -8.88 -23.06 7.36
N ILE A 2 -8.51 -24.33 7.61
CA ILE A 2 -9.22 -25.52 7.06
C ILE A 2 -10.05 -26.22 8.16
N LEU A 3 -9.78 -25.89 9.41
CA LEU A 3 -10.40 -26.49 10.59
C LEU A 3 -11.81 -25.95 10.79
N ASN A 4 -12.79 -26.84 10.81
CA ASN A 4 -14.14 -26.52 11.26
C ASN A 4 -14.21 -26.58 12.80
N SER A 5 -13.85 -25.48 13.47
CA SER A 5 -13.89 -25.39 14.93
C SER A 5 -15.30 -25.45 15.52
N ASN A 6 -16.35 -25.32 14.70
CA ASN A 6 -17.74 -25.36 15.17
C ASN A 6 -18.33 -26.78 15.11
N SER A 7 -17.52 -27.79 14.79
CA SER A 7 -17.97 -29.18 14.74
C SER A 7 -18.02 -29.77 16.14
N VAL A 8 -19.09 -30.50 16.47
CA VAL A 8 -19.19 -31.24 17.75
C VAL A 8 -17.99 -32.18 17.94
N VAL A 9 -17.57 -32.85 16.87
CA VAL A 9 -16.38 -33.73 16.86
C VAL A 9 -15.09 -32.98 17.20
N TYR A 10 -14.98 -31.70 16.84
CA TYR A 10 -13.82 -30.88 17.17
C TYR A 10 -13.77 -30.58 18.66
N GLU A 11 -14.91 -30.19 19.24
CA GLU A 11 -15.03 -29.92 20.68
C GLU A 11 -14.79 -31.19 21.52
N ASP A 12 -15.41 -32.31 21.14
CA ASP A 12 -15.21 -33.60 21.82
C ASP A 12 -13.72 -34.02 21.79
N LEU A 13 -13.05 -33.85 20.65
CA LEU A 13 -11.64 -34.19 20.50
C LEU A 13 -10.74 -33.25 21.32
N LEU A 14 -11.06 -31.95 21.36
CA LEU A 14 -10.33 -30.97 22.16
C LEU A 14 -10.49 -31.27 23.65
N GLU A 15 -11.70 -31.61 24.11
CA GLU A 15 -11.99 -31.99 25.48
C GLU A 15 -11.25 -33.27 25.88
N GLU A 16 -11.35 -34.33 25.08
CA GLU A 16 -10.67 -35.61 25.37
C GLU A 16 -9.14 -35.44 25.35
N THR A 17 -8.61 -34.62 24.45
CA THR A 17 -7.18 -34.27 24.41
C THR A 17 -6.76 -33.56 25.69
N ASN A 18 -7.51 -32.53 26.10
CA ASN A 18 -7.25 -31.79 27.34
C ASN A 18 -7.37 -32.69 28.59
N LYS A 19 -8.29 -33.66 28.59
CA LYS A 19 -8.40 -34.66 29.66
C LYS A 19 -7.15 -35.55 29.76
N ARG A 20 -6.53 -35.92 28.63
CA ARG A 20 -5.28 -36.68 28.60
C ARG A 20 -4.08 -35.83 29.02
N LEU A 21 -3.99 -34.60 28.55
CA LEU A 21 -2.94 -33.65 28.96
C LEU A 21 -2.95 -33.44 30.48
N ARG A 22 -4.14 -33.31 31.09
CA ARG A 22 -4.29 -33.25 32.56
C ARG A 22 -3.71 -34.47 33.27
N ARG A 23 -3.90 -35.68 32.74
CA ARG A 23 -3.33 -36.92 33.32
C ARG A 23 -1.81 -36.92 33.27
N HIS A 24 -1.22 -36.32 32.24
CA HIS A 24 0.23 -36.20 32.07
C HIS A 24 0.83 -34.93 32.69
N LYS A 25 0.02 -34.11 33.39
CA LYS A 25 0.43 -32.83 33.99
C LYS A 25 0.98 -31.82 32.96
N GLU A 26 0.45 -31.88 31.74
CA GLU A 26 0.77 -30.94 30.66
C GLU A 26 -0.23 -29.77 30.60
N GLU A 27 0.19 -28.67 29.96
CA GLU A 27 -0.65 -27.49 29.76
C GLU A 27 -1.84 -27.79 28.84
N GLN A 28 -2.99 -27.18 29.15
CA GLN A 28 -4.20 -27.32 28.33
C GLN A 28 -4.11 -26.46 27.09
N ILE A 29 -4.63 -26.98 25.98
CA ILE A 29 -4.67 -26.28 24.71
C ILE A 29 -6.06 -25.66 24.47
N THR A 30 -6.07 -24.48 23.87
CA THR A 30 -7.30 -23.76 23.50
C THR A 30 -7.76 -24.04 22.06
N SER A 31 -6.87 -24.58 21.22
CA SER A 31 -7.20 -24.97 19.86
C SER A 31 -6.30 -26.09 19.34
N LEU A 32 -6.81 -26.90 18.42
CA LEU A 32 -6.04 -27.92 17.74
C LEU A 32 -5.24 -27.33 16.58
N THR A 33 -4.02 -27.83 16.38
CA THR A 33 -3.24 -27.50 15.19
C THR A 33 -3.85 -28.13 13.94
N THR A 34 -3.58 -27.54 12.77
CA THR A 34 -4.01 -28.12 11.49
C THR A 34 -3.41 -29.51 11.26
N ALA A 35 -2.16 -29.73 11.68
CA ALA A 35 -1.49 -31.02 11.58
C ALA A 35 -2.21 -32.08 12.43
N SER A 36 -2.58 -31.77 13.67
CA SER A 36 -3.31 -32.69 14.55
C SER A 36 -4.66 -33.10 13.97
N ALA A 37 -5.40 -32.16 13.38
CA ALA A 37 -6.67 -32.47 12.74
C ALA A 37 -6.51 -33.28 11.44
N MET A 38 -5.45 -33.03 10.66
CA MET A 38 -5.12 -33.87 9.50
C MET A 38 -4.76 -35.30 9.92
N MET A 39 -4.06 -35.48 11.04
CA MET A 39 -3.76 -36.81 11.59
C MET A 39 -5.04 -37.54 12.01
N TYR A 40 -5.96 -36.86 12.70
CA TYR A 40 -7.26 -37.41 13.04
C TYR A 40 -8.03 -37.88 11.80
N ASP A 41 -8.12 -37.01 10.79
CA ASP A 41 -8.79 -37.32 9.52
C ASP A 41 -8.13 -38.50 8.78
N ALA A 42 -6.80 -38.63 8.85
CA ALA A 42 -6.05 -39.73 8.26
C ALA A 42 -6.34 -41.08 8.93
N VAL A 43 -6.40 -41.10 10.27
CA VAL A 43 -6.75 -42.31 11.04
C VAL A 43 -8.20 -42.71 10.77
N MET A 44 -9.11 -41.74 10.75
CA MET A 44 -10.52 -41.97 10.45
C MET A 44 -10.73 -42.53 9.02
N LEU A 45 -10.05 -41.95 8.02
CA LEU A 45 -10.07 -42.48 6.65
C LEU A 45 -9.53 -43.92 6.60
N SER A 46 -8.39 -44.17 7.26
CA SER A 46 -7.78 -45.50 7.28
C SER A 46 -8.69 -46.54 7.93
N SER A 47 -9.32 -46.18 9.05
CA SER A 47 -10.29 -47.04 9.74
C SER A 47 -11.50 -47.36 8.87
N LYS A 48 -12.06 -46.36 8.19
CA LYS A 48 -13.19 -46.55 7.28
C LYS A 48 -12.82 -47.46 6.10
N VAL A 49 -11.64 -47.26 5.51
CA VAL A 49 -11.16 -48.08 4.39
C VAL A 49 -10.99 -49.54 4.80
N LEU A 50 -10.45 -49.81 5.99
CA LEU A 50 -10.32 -51.18 6.49
C LEU A 50 -11.70 -51.84 6.69
N GLN A 51 -12.69 -51.11 7.21
CA GLN A 51 -14.06 -51.60 7.33
C GLN A 51 -14.71 -51.89 5.96
N ASP A 52 -14.50 -51.01 4.97
CA ASP A 52 -15.06 -51.19 3.62
C ASP A 52 -14.43 -52.38 2.89
N ILE A 53 -13.14 -52.61 3.11
CA ILE A 53 -12.43 -53.77 2.56
C ILE A 53 -12.96 -55.05 3.17
N ASP A 54 -13.13 -55.12 4.49
CA ASP A 54 -13.65 -56.30 5.18
C ASP A 54 -15.05 -56.71 4.68
N GLY A 55 -15.88 -55.72 4.30
CA GLY A 55 -17.20 -55.96 3.71
C GLY A 55 -17.19 -56.45 2.25
N GLY A 56 -16.09 -56.29 1.50
CA GLY A 56 -16.02 -56.62 0.07
C GLY A 56 -15.00 -57.68 -0.32
N LYS A 57 -13.88 -57.79 0.43
CA LYS A 57 -12.81 -58.75 0.24
C LYS A 57 -12.21 -59.13 1.60
N PHE A 58 -12.35 -60.40 1.98
CA PHE A 58 -11.78 -60.88 3.24
C PHE A 58 -10.25 -60.92 3.15
N VAL A 59 -9.56 -60.05 3.90
CA VAL A 59 -8.10 -59.96 3.94
C VAL A 59 -7.57 -60.95 4.98
N ASN A 60 -7.24 -62.16 4.51
CA ASN A 60 -6.87 -63.28 5.38
C ASN A 60 -5.42 -63.24 5.89
N SER A 61 -4.51 -62.55 5.21
CA SER A 61 -3.11 -62.49 5.64
C SER A 61 -2.39 -61.26 5.11
N PHE A 62 -1.57 -60.65 5.96
CA PHE A 62 -0.58 -59.66 5.58
C PHE A 62 0.78 -60.35 5.56
N PRO A 63 1.27 -60.79 4.39
CA PRO A 63 2.56 -61.46 4.32
C PRO A 63 3.69 -60.51 4.75
N PRO A 64 4.78 -61.03 5.34
CA PRO A 64 5.94 -60.21 5.68
C PRO A 64 6.52 -59.62 4.39
N ILE A 65 6.78 -58.31 4.41
CA ILE A 65 7.39 -57.58 3.30
C ILE A 65 8.84 -57.21 3.63
N SER A 66 9.71 -57.22 2.63
CA SER A 66 11.13 -56.90 2.75
C SER A 66 11.53 -55.89 1.68
N CYS A 67 12.14 -54.78 2.11
CA CYS A 67 12.68 -53.76 1.21
C CYS A 67 13.90 -54.27 0.42
N ILE A 68 14.62 -55.26 0.96
CA ILE A 68 15.83 -55.84 0.32
C ILE A 68 15.42 -56.80 -0.78
N GLU A 69 14.44 -57.67 -0.49
CA GLU A 69 13.94 -58.66 -1.45
C GLU A 69 12.88 -58.09 -2.40
N MET A 70 12.50 -56.82 -2.20
CA MET A 70 11.47 -56.10 -2.96
C MET A 70 10.12 -56.84 -2.99
N THR A 71 9.78 -57.54 -1.91
CA THR A 71 8.50 -58.22 -1.78
C THR A 71 7.39 -57.21 -1.50
N LYS A 72 6.27 -57.33 -2.22
CA LYS A 72 5.14 -56.40 -2.16
C LYS A 72 3.95 -57.06 -1.47
N GLY A 73 3.18 -56.27 -0.72
CA GLY A 73 1.91 -56.73 -0.16
C GLY A 73 0.90 -57.05 -1.28
N THR A 74 0.04 -58.03 -1.04
CA THR A 74 -0.97 -58.50 -2.00
C THR A 74 -2.10 -57.51 -2.23
N ASP A 75 -2.46 -56.76 -1.18
CA ASP A 75 -3.68 -55.94 -1.16
C ASP A 75 -3.43 -54.43 -1.11
N GLY A 76 -2.17 -54.00 -1.21
CA GLY A 76 -1.80 -52.58 -1.14
C GLY A 76 -2.50 -51.72 -2.19
N THR A 77 -2.62 -52.21 -3.43
CA THR A 77 -3.32 -51.49 -4.50
C THR A 77 -4.82 -51.36 -4.22
N SER A 78 -5.44 -52.41 -3.67
CA SER A 78 -6.86 -52.38 -3.27
C SER A 78 -7.07 -51.33 -2.18
N ILE A 79 -6.23 -51.32 -1.15
CA ILE A 79 -6.29 -50.33 -0.06
C ILE A 79 -6.21 -48.90 -0.58
N ILE A 80 -5.24 -48.61 -1.47
CA ILE A 80 -5.08 -47.29 -2.07
C ILE A 80 -6.30 -46.91 -2.92
N ASN A 81 -6.88 -47.86 -3.66
CA ASN A 81 -8.07 -47.61 -4.47
C ASN A 81 -9.29 -47.29 -3.60
N TYR A 82 -9.48 -48.01 -2.49
CA TYR A 82 -10.52 -47.70 -1.51
C TYR A 82 -10.30 -46.35 -0.81
N MET A 83 -9.05 -45.96 -0.53
CA MET A 83 -8.72 -44.63 -0.01
C MET A 83 -9.09 -43.52 -1.00
N LYS A 84 -8.79 -43.72 -2.30
CA LYS A 84 -9.09 -42.73 -3.35
C LYS A 84 -10.57 -42.61 -3.67
N SER A 85 -11.30 -43.73 -3.67
CA SER A 85 -12.74 -43.75 -4.00
C SER A 85 -13.63 -43.27 -2.86
N ASN A 86 -13.17 -43.39 -1.61
CA ASN A 86 -13.92 -42.97 -0.45
C ASN A 86 -14.18 -41.45 -0.44
N LYS A 87 -15.37 -41.09 0.03
CA LYS A 87 -15.79 -39.70 0.28
C LYS A 87 -16.21 -39.59 1.72
N LEU A 88 -15.39 -38.95 2.53
CA LEU A 88 -15.62 -38.82 3.96
C LEU A 88 -15.57 -37.36 4.38
N ARG A 89 -16.26 -37.01 5.46
CA ARG A 89 -16.22 -35.66 6.03
C ARG A 89 -15.54 -35.72 7.39
N GLY A 90 -14.38 -35.07 7.49
CA GLY A 90 -13.61 -34.95 8.72
C GLY A 90 -13.54 -33.52 9.26
N LEU A 91 -12.61 -33.31 10.20
CA LEU A 91 -12.36 -32.02 10.84
C LEU A 91 -11.88 -30.95 9.85
N THR A 92 -11.21 -31.38 8.79
CA THR A 92 -10.75 -30.51 7.69
C THR A 92 -11.78 -30.38 6.55
N GLY A 93 -13.02 -30.83 6.77
CA GLY A 93 -14.08 -30.80 5.77
C GLY A 93 -14.14 -32.07 4.92
N GLN A 94 -14.58 -31.95 3.66
CA GLN A 94 -14.69 -33.09 2.77
C GLN A 94 -13.31 -33.61 2.39
N ILE A 95 -13.11 -34.92 2.46
CA ILE A 95 -11.88 -35.63 2.12
C ILE A 95 -12.17 -36.46 0.87
N HIS A 96 -11.49 -36.14 -0.22
CA HIS A 96 -11.59 -36.84 -1.49
C HIS A 96 -10.29 -36.62 -2.28
N PHE A 97 -9.83 -37.66 -2.98
CA PHE A 97 -8.58 -37.67 -3.72
C PHE A 97 -8.81 -37.89 -5.21
N ASP A 98 -7.88 -37.41 -6.03
CA ASP A 98 -7.84 -37.75 -7.46
C ASP A 98 -7.23 -39.14 -7.72
N GLY A 99 -7.13 -39.51 -9.00
CA GLY A 99 -6.52 -40.76 -9.44
C GLY A 99 -5.04 -40.89 -9.05
N GLN A 100 -4.33 -39.80 -8.78
CA GLN A 100 -2.93 -39.81 -8.35
C GLN A 100 -2.80 -39.92 -6.82
N GLY A 101 -3.84 -39.56 -6.06
CA GLY A 101 -3.86 -39.58 -4.60
C GLY A 101 -3.71 -38.20 -3.97
N PHE A 102 -3.84 -37.12 -4.75
CA PHE A 102 -3.87 -35.76 -4.22
C PHE A 102 -5.29 -35.36 -3.81
N ARG A 103 -5.41 -34.65 -2.69
CA ARG A 103 -6.71 -34.20 -2.19
C ARG A 103 -7.27 -33.11 -3.10
N THR A 104 -8.44 -33.35 -3.69
CA THR A 104 -9.10 -32.43 -4.63
C THR A 104 -10.30 -31.70 -4.05
N SER A 105 -10.86 -32.19 -2.94
CA SER A 105 -11.94 -31.53 -2.23
C SER A 105 -11.43 -30.93 -0.93
N PHE A 106 -11.39 -29.60 -0.86
CA PHE A 106 -11.14 -28.84 0.36
C PHE A 106 -11.69 -27.41 0.21
N VAL A 107 -11.88 -26.74 1.35
CA VAL A 107 -12.27 -25.33 1.41
C VAL A 107 -11.31 -24.64 2.37
N LEU A 108 -10.77 -23.49 1.94
CA LEU A 108 -9.92 -22.65 2.75
C LEU A 108 -10.70 -21.40 3.17
N ASP A 109 -10.71 -21.12 4.46
CA ASP A 109 -11.24 -19.87 4.99
C ASP A 109 -10.24 -18.73 4.79
N ILE A 110 -10.73 -17.61 4.28
CA ILE A 110 -10.01 -16.33 4.16
C ILE A 110 -10.26 -15.54 5.45
N LEU A 111 -9.18 -15.14 6.12
CA LEU A 111 -9.21 -14.43 7.40
C LEU A 111 -8.65 -13.02 7.23
N GLN A 112 -9.25 -12.06 7.92
CA GLN A 112 -8.77 -10.68 8.03
C GLN A 112 -8.52 -10.35 9.50
N LEU A 113 -7.40 -9.68 9.77
CA LEU A 113 -7.13 -9.16 11.10
C LEU A 113 -7.91 -7.85 11.31
N SER A 114 -8.77 -7.84 12.32
CA SER A 114 -9.55 -6.69 12.77
C SER A 114 -9.08 -6.26 14.17
N LYS A 115 -9.55 -5.11 14.65
CA LYS A 115 -9.31 -4.66 16.05
C LYS A 115 -9.84 -5.67 17.08
N ASN A 116 -10.87 -6.44 16.70
CA ASN A 116 -11.49 -7.46 17.54
C ASN A 116 -10.85 -8.86 17.39
N GLY A 117 -9.77 -8.98 16.59
CA GLY A 117 -9.10 -10.24 16.30
C GLY A 117 -9.27 -10.73 14.87
N LEU A 118 -8.95 -12.00 14.62
CA LEU A 118 -9.04 -12.62 13.30
C LEU A 118 -10.50 -12.98 12.96
N GLU A 119 -11.04 -12.36 11.92
CA GLU A 119 -12.40 -12.59 11.42
C GLU A 119 -12.39 -13.31 10.07
N LYS A 120 -13.32 -14.25 9.87
CA LYS A 120 -13.50 -14.91 8.58
C LYS A 120 -14.29 -14.01 7.63
N ILE A 121 -13.71 -13.71 6.46
CA ILE A 121 -14.29 -12.80 5.46
C ILE A 121 -14.74 -13.51 4.18
N GLY A 122 -14.29 -14.74 3.95
CA GLY A 122 -14.65 -15.50 2.77
C GLY A 122 -14.13 -16.92 2.76
N THR A 123 -14.34 -17.60 1.64
CA THR A 123 -13.89 -18.97 1.38
C THR A 123 -13.38 -19.13 -0.04
N VAL A 124 -12.43 -20.04 -0.24
CA VAL A 124 -11.91 -20.43 -1.55
C VAL A 124 -11.71 -21.94 -1.62
N GLY A 125 -11.93 -22.53 -2.79
CA GLY A 125 -11.73 -23.96 -3.01
C GLY A 125 -11.18 -24.26 -4.40
N PRO A 126 -10.71 -25.50 -4.65
CA PRO A 126 -10.15 -25.92 -5.94
C PRO A 126 -11.11 -25.68 -7.10
N GLY A 127 -10.64 -25.00 -8.15
CA GLY A 127 -11.42 -24.71 -9.35
C GLY A 127 -12.61 -23.77 -9.13
N ARG A 128 -12.74 -23.14 -7.95
CA ARG A 128 -13.80 -22.17 -7.63
C ARG A 128 -13.22 -20.77 -7.48
N HIS A 129 -14.01 -19.77 -7.90
CA HIS A 129 -13.70 -18.37 -7.62
C HIS A 129 -13.75 -18.09 -6.11
N ILE A 130 -13.03 -17.07 -5.68
CA ILE A 130 -13.06 -16.59 -4.30
C ILE A 130 -14.48 -16.12 -3.98
N ASN A 131 -15.06 -16.64 -2.90
CA ASN A 131 -16.37 -16.22 -2.41
C ASN A 131 -16.19 -15.39 -1.14
N ILE A 132 -16.33 -14.08 -1.26
CA ILE A 132 -16.26 -13.13 -0.15
C ILE A 132 -17.68 -12.99 0.43
N THR A 133 -17.92 -13.62 1.57
CA THR A 133 -19.22 -13.62 2.25
C THR A 133 -19.44 -12.39 3.12
N LYS A 134 -18.35 -11.79 3.60
CA LYS A 134 -18.35 -10.49 4.26
C LYS A 134 -17.77 -9.50 3.27
N LEU A 135 -18.60 -9.04 2.33
CA LEU A 135 -18.29 -7.82 1.60
C LEU A 135 -17.97 -6.78 2.67
N ILE A 136 -16.81 -6.13 2.56
CA ILE A 136 -16.64 -4.83 3.18
C ILE A 136 -17.82 -4.04 2.66
N THR A 137 -18.85 -3.81 3.48
CA THR A 137 -19.98 -3.02 3.02
C THR A 137 -19.39 -1.71 2.55
N PRO A 138 -19.67 -1.27 1.30
CA PRO A 138 -19.24 0.03 0.84
C PRO A 138 -19.91 1.17 1.62
N GLU A 139 -20.66 0.90 2.70
CA GLU A 139 -20.95 1.91 3.73
C GLU A 139 -19.68 2.38 4.47
N VAL A 140 -18.60 1.58 4.45
CA VAL A 140 -17.23 1.99 4.82
C VAL A 140 -16.55 2.76 3.66
N ALA A 141 -17.05 2.64 2.43
CA ALA A 141 -16.53 3.34 1.26
C ALA A 141 -17.26 4.66 0.95
N THR A 142 -18.52 4.85 1.41
CA THR A 142 -19.33 6.05 1.11
C THR A 142 -19.27 7.12 2.20
N THR A 143 -18.79 6.79 3.40
CA THR A 143 -18.33 7.83 4.32
C THR A 143 -16.82 7.81 4.21
N TYR A 144 -16.22 8.79 3.56
CA TYR A 144 -14.77 8.97 3.57
C TYR A 144 -14.28 8.90 5.02
N GLN A 145 -13.80 7.74 5.45
CA GLN A 145 -13.51 7.43 6.86
C GLN A 145 -12.12 7.95 7.21
N PHE A 146 -11.84 9.18 6.76
CA PHE A 146 -10.81 10.08 7.29
C PHE A 146 -10.98 10.25 8.80
N SER A 147 -12.23 10.11 9.28
CA SER A 147 -12.57 10.15 10.70
C SER A 147 -11.81 9.09 11.52
N ASN A 148 -11.10 9.57 12.54
CA ASN A 148 -10.38 8.76 13.53
C ASN A 148 -9.06 8.12 13.06
N ARG A 149 -8.46 8.59 11.96
CA ARG A 149 -7.09 8.26 11.57
C ARG A 149 -6.21 9.51 11.64
N LYS A 150 -5.01 9.35 12.20
CA LYS A 150 -3.95 10.37 12.20
C LYS A 150 -3.07 10.15 10.97
N TYR A 151 -3.06 11.12 10.06
CA TYR A 151 -2.26 11.08 8.84
C TYR A 151 -0.92 11.80 9.04
N ILE A 152 0.17 11.20 8.56
CA ILE A 152 1.48 11.84 8.51
C ILE A 152 1.58 12.59 7.18
N ILE A 153 1.76 13.90 7.25
CA ILE A 153 1.82 14.77 6.08
C ILE A 153 3.24 15.28 5.94
N THR A 154 3.89 14.92 4.85
CA THR A 154 5.20 15.48 4.50
C THR A 154 5.05 16.81 3.76
N THR A 155 5.89 17.77 4.11
CA THR A 155 5.95 19.10 3.50
C THR A 155 7.40 19.56 3.35
N ILE A 156 7.61 20.60 2.55
CA ILE A 156 8.88 21.32 2.42
C ILE A 156 8.67 22.79 2.79
N LEU A 157 9.63 23.41 3.47
CA LEU A 157 9.56 24.84 3.79
C LEU A 157 9.77 25.70 2.54
N ALA A 158 8.69 26.31 2.05
CA ALA A 158 8.68 27.16 0.87
C ALA A 158 7.70 28.32 1.05
N LYS A 159 8.19 29.57 0.97
CA LYS A 159 7.31 30.76 1.10
C LYS A 159 6.49 30.97 -0.18
N PRO A 160 5.18 31.29 -0.11
CA PRO A 160 4.34 31.46 1.08
C PRO A 160 3.51 30.21 1.45
N PHE A 161 3.88 29.02 0.94
CA PHE A 161 3.11 27.79 1.06
C PHE A 161 3.22 27.12 2.42
N ALA A 162 4.44 26.91 2.90
CA ALA A 162 4.73 26.36 4.22
C ALA A 162 5.94 27.08 4.82
N MET A 163 5.74 27.67 5.99
CA MET A 163 6.70 28.50 6.69
C MET A 163 6.67 28.15 8.16
N LEU A 164 7.78 28.37 8.86
CA LEU A 164 7.78 28.35 10.32
C LEU A 164 7.27 29.68 10.83
N LYS A 165 6.37 29.64 11.82
CA LYS A 165 5.95 30.81 12.57
C LYS A 165 7.16 31.44 13.27
N TYR A 166 7.10 32.76 13.49
CA TYR A 166 8.15 33.48 14.21
C TYR A 166 8.43 32.89 15.60
N SER A 167 7.38 32.46 16.31
CA SER A 167 7.46 31.82 17.63
C SER A 167 7.53 30.28 17.56
N SER A 168 7.96 29.70 16.44
CA SER A 168 7.99 28.24 16.24
C SER A 168 8.77 27.47 17.31
N ASN A 169 9.82 28.08 17.89
CA ASN A 169 10.60 27.49 18.99
C ASN A 169 9.80 27.31 20.30
N GLN A 170 8.71 28.05 20.48
CA GLN A 170 7.83 27.96 21.65
C GLN A 170 6.60 27.08 21.39
N LEU A 171 6.36 26.71 20.13
CA LEU A 171 5.21 25.94 19.69
C LEU A 171 5.62 24.48 19.45
N SER A 172 4.65 23.57 19.43
CA SER A 172 4.91 22.15 19.21
C SER A 172 3.96 21.54 18.17
N GLY A 173 4.41 20.47 17.51
CA GLY A 173 3.64 19.80 16.47
C GLY A 173 3.29 20.73 15.29
N ASN A 174 2.02 20.68 14.88
CA ASN A 174 1.52 21.40 13.71
C ASN A 174 1.48 22.92 13.91
N GLU A 175 1.35 23.40 15.15
CA GLU A 175 1.19 24.83 15.44
C GLU A 175 2.41 25.67 15.03
N ARG A 176 3.56 25.02 14.85
CA ARG A 176 4.82 25.65 14.42
C ARG A 176 4.78 26.17 12.99
N TYR A 177 3.87 25.66 12.17
CA TYR A 177 3.82 25.95 10.73
C TYR A 177 2.69 26.92 10.40
N GLU A 178 2.91 27.75 9.39
CA GLU A 178 1.93 28.67 8.79
C GLU A 178 2.13 28.75 7.28
N GLY A 179 1.12 29.17 6.53
CA GLY A 179 1.22 29.41 5.10
C GLY A 179 0.06 28.80 4.31
N PHE A 180 -0.01 29.12 3.03
CA PHE A 180 -1.14 28.78 2.17
C PHE A 180 -1.49 27.28 2.15
N SER A 181 -0.48 26.40 2.06
CA SER A 181 -0.68 24.95 2.04
C SER A 181 -1.04 24.39 3.41
N ILE A 182 -0.61 25.06 4.48
CA ILE A 182 -0.93 24.70 5.87
C ILE A 182 -2.41 25.02 6.16
N ASP A 183 -2.86 26.21 5.78
CA ASP A 183 -4.25 26.62 5.94
C ASP A 183 -5.19 25.73 5.10
N LEU A 184 -4.75 25.35 3.89
CA LEU A 184 -5.50 24.44 3.03
C LEU A 184 -5.73 23.08 3.69
N ILE A 185 -4.69 22.47 4.27
CA ILE A 185 -4.83 21.16 4.90
C ILE A 185 -5.59 21.23 6.21
N GLU A 186 -5.49 22.33 6.94
CA GLU A 186 -6.30 22.59 8.14
C GLU A 186 -7.80 22.63 7.79
N GLU A 187 -8.19 23.39 6.75
CA GLU A 187 -9.58 23.44 6.26
C GLU A 187 -10.09 22.08 5.76
N LEU A 188 -9.24 21.33 5.06
CA LEU A 188 -9.58 19.97 4.64
C LEU A 188 -9.75 19.03 5.84
N SER A 189 -8.91 19.16 6.87
CA SER A 189 -9.00 18.35 8.08
C SER A 189 -10.32 18.59 8.83
N HIS A 190 -10.79 19.83 8.87
CA HIS A 190 -12.08 20.18 9.48
C HIS A 190 -13.27 19.65 8.67
N LYS A 191 -13.23 19.80 7.34
CA LYS A 191 -14.32 19.32 6.45
C LYS A 191 -14.42 17.79 6.43
N LEU A 192 -13.27 17.11 6.37
CA LEU A 192 -13.18 15.65 6.23
C LEU A 192 -13.02 14.93 7.59
N LYS A 193 -12.84 15.68 8.67
CA LYS A 193 -12.74 15.20 10.06
C LYS A 193 -11.58 14.23 10.31
N PHE A 194 -10.42 14.42 9.68
CA PHE A 194 -9.20 13.67 10.03
C PHE A 194 -8.28 14.47 10.96
N SER A 195 -7.41 13.77 11.69
CA SER A 195 -6.28 14.39 12.38
C SER A 195 -5.00 14.16 11.57
N TYR A 196 -4.02 15.05 11.72
CA TYR A 196 -2.77 14.95 10.99
C TYR A 196 -1.57 15.46 11.80
N GLU A 197 -0.38 15.09 11.34
CA GLU A 197 0.90 15.59 11.84
C GLU A 197 1.75 16.04 10.65
N ILE A 198 2.20 17.29 10.69
CA ILE A 198 3.11 17.83 9.69
C ILE A 198 4.54 17.40 10.04
N ARG A 199 5.24 16.86 9.03
CA ARG A 199 6.68 16.58 9.08
C ARG A 199 7.36 17.24 7.91
N GLU A 200 8.52 17.81 8.16
CA GLU A 200 9.38 18.32 7.10
C GLU A 200 10.13 17.15 6.46
N VAL A 201 10.19 17.14 5.13
CA VAL A 201 10.94 16.15 4.35
C VAL A 201 12.42 16.17 4.72
N GLU A 202 13.01 15.00 4.97
CA GLU A 202 14.36 14.89 5.54
C GLU A 202 15.44 15.52 4.67
N ASP A 203 15.34 15.39 3.35
CA ASP A 203 16.35 15.83 2.39
C ASP A 203 16.05 17.20 1.76
N SER A 204 14.99 17.90 2.22
CA SER A 204 14.54 19.18 1.70
C SER A 204 14.30 19.19 0.17
N LYS A 205 13.84 18.07 -0.41
CA LYS A 205 13.54 17.96 -1.85
C LYS A 205 12.09 17.59 -2.10
N HIS A 206 11.52 18.10 -3.19
CA HIS A 206 10.20 17.65 -3.66
C HIS A 206 10.20 16.18 -4.08
N GLY A 207 11.30 15.73 -4.66
CA GLY A 207 11.50 14.35 -5.10
C GLY A 207 11.73 14.23 -6.61
N TYR A 208 12.75 13.48 -6.94
CA TYR A 208 13.09 13.04 -8.29
C TYR A 208 13.53 11.57 -8.24
N GLU A 209 13.45 10.91 -9.39
CA GLU A 209 13.91 9.53 -9.52
C GLU A 209 15.44 9.49 -9.48
N VAL A 210 15.99 8.88 -8.43
CA VAL A 210 17.43 8.74 -8.19
C VAL A 210 17.98 7.56 -9.00
N ASP A 211 17.22 6.47 -9.08
CA ASP A 211 17.61 5.26 -9.81
C ASP A 211 16.44 4.75 -10.65
N LYS A 212 16.53 4.97 -11.97
CA LYS A 212 15.51 4.55 -12.94
C LYS A 212 15.37 3.04 -13.11
N ALA A 213 16.44 2.29 -12.87
CA ALA A 213 16.40 0.84 -13.02
C ALA A 213 15.65 0.19 -11.85
N ARG A 214 15.73 0.80 -10.66
CA ARG A 214 15.10 0.30 -9.44
C ARG A 214 13.83 1.05 -9.03
N GLY A 215 13.48 2.14 -9.72
CA GLY A 215 12.34 3.00 -9.39
C GLY A 215 12.49 3.68 -8.02
N ILE A 216 13.72 4.08 -7.65
CA ILE A 216 13.98 4.69 -6.34
C ILE A 216 13.80 6.21 -6.43
N TRP A 217 12.97 6.74 -5.56
CA TRP A 217 12.68 8.17 -5.44
C TRP A 217 13.13 8.74 -4.09
N ASN A 218 13.60 9.98 -4.11
CA ASN A 218 13.89 10.76 -2.90
C ASN A 218 12.82 11.82 -2.63
N GLY A 219 13.08 12.71 -1.66
CA GLY A 219 12.15 13.78 -1.31
C GLY A 219 10.79 13.31 -0.82
N MET A 220 9.85 14.25 -0.85
CA MET A 220 8.45 14.01 -0.45
C MET A 220 7.83 12.87 -1.28
N VAL A 221 8.12 12.81 -2.59
CA VAL A 221 7.65 11.72 -3.46
C VAL A 221 8.13 10.35 -2.94
N GLY A 222 9.41 10.24 -2.59
CA GLY A 222 9.99 9.03 -2.03
C GLY A 222 9.42 8.65 -0.66
N GLU A 223 9.15 9.63 0.22
CA GLU A 223 8.55 9.39 1.53
C GLU A 223 7.13 8.81 1.43
N VAL A 224 6.31 9.35 0.53
CA VAL A 224 4.95 8.83 0.29
C VAL A 224 5.01 7.41 -0.31
N LEU A 225 5.89 7.19 -1.30
CA LEU A 225 6.07 5.87 -1.92
C LEU A 225 6.50 4.78 -0.93
N ARG A 226 7.34 5.12 0.04
CA ARG A 226 7.81 4.18 1.07
C ARG A 226 6.83 4.04 2.24
N GLY A 227 5.73 4.80 2.27
CA GLY A 227 4.79 4.83 3.39
C GLY A 227 5.36 5.47 4.66
N VAL A 228 6.41 6.29 4.54
CA VAL A 228 6.94 7.11 5.65
C VAL A 228 5.99 8.26 5.96
N ALA A 229 5.38 8.81 4.92
CA ALA A 229 4.28 9.77 4.99
C ALA A 229 3.04 9.20 4.29
N ASP A 230 1.85 9.53 4.76
CA ASP A 230 0.59 9.11 4.13
C ASP A 230 0.24 10.00 2.93
N MET A 231 0.67 11.27 2.93
CA MET A 231 0.49 12.22 1.82
C MET A 231 1.53 13.35 1.85
N ALA A 232 1.68 14.03 0.71
CA ALA A 232 2.49 15.24 0.60
C ALA A 232 1.61 16.45 0.33
N VAL A 233 1.80 17.52 1.10
CA VAL A 233 1.08 18.79 0.93
C VAL A 233 2.09 19.93 0.85
N ALA A 234 2.35 20.39 -0.37
CA ALA A 234 3.34 21.43 -0.66
C ALA A 234 3.12 22.01 -2.06
N ASP A 235 4.01 22.87 -2.51
CA ASP A 235 4.10 23.42 -3.88
C ASP A 235 4.66 22.40 -4.89
N VAL A 236 4.11 21.18 -4.91
CA VAL A 236 4.59 20.10 -5.78
C VAL A 236 4.00 20.26 -7.19
N THR A 237 4.86 20.45 -8.19
CA THR A 237 4.45 20.39 -9.59
C THR A 237 4.06 18.96 -10.00
N ILE A 238 2.88 18.81 -10.58
CA ILE A 238 2.41 17.56 -11.20
C ILE A 238 3.21 17.36 -12.50
N THR A 239 3.95 16.26 -12.59
CA THR A 239 4.74 15.89 -13.78
C THR A 239 4.46 14.45 -14.16
N SER A 240 4.63 14.10 -15.44
CA SER A 240 4.38 12.74 -15.95
C SER A 240 5.17 11.67 -15.20
N ASP A 241 6.41 11.94 -14.80
CA ASP A 241 7.22 10.97 -14.07
C ASP A 241 6.71 10.74 -12.64
N ARG A 242 6.18 11.78 -11.99
CA ARG A 242 5.59 11.66 -10.65
C ARG A 242 4.22 10.97 -10.69
N GLU A 243 3.40 11.25 -11.70
CA GLU A 243 2.08 10.61 -11.88
C GLU A 243 2.18 9.09 -12.13
N LYS A 244 3.31 8.59 -12.63
CA LYS A 244 3.53 7.14 -12.81
C LYS A 244 3.63 6.39 -11.48
N VAL A 245 3.97 7.09 -10.40
CA VAL A 245 4.31 6.48 -9.10
C VAL A 245 3.39 6.94 -7.99
N LEU A 246 2.77 8.13 -8.11
CA LEU A 246 1.82 8.68 -7.16
C LEU A 246 0.55 9.16 -7.84
N ASP A 247 -0.57 9.03 -7.13
CA ASP A 247 -1.82 9.67 -7.50
C ASP A 247 -1.83 11.12 -7.03
N PHE A 248 -2.35 12.02 -7.87
CA PHE A 248 -2.53 13.44 -7.56
C PHE A 248 -4.01 13.80 -7.46
N SER A 249 -4.31 14.80 -6.63
CA SER A 249 -5.60 15.48 -6.68
C SER A 249 -5.67 16.41 -7.88
N HIS A 250 -6.84 17.03 -8.09
CA HIS A 250 -6.93 18.15 -9.01
C HIS A 250 -6.05 19.31 -8.52
N PRO A 251 -5.31 19.98 -9.41
CA PRO A 251 -4.45 21.10 -9.02
C PRO A 251 -5.29 22.21 -8.38
N PHE A 252 -4.87 22.69 -7.20
CA PHE A 252 -5.53 23.78 -6.49
C PHE A 252 -5.06 25.16 -6.95
N MET A 253 -3.95 25.23 -7.70
CA MET A 253 -3.38 26.46 -8.25
C MET A 253 -2.79 26.18 -9.62
N ASN A 254 -3.19 26.97 -10.62
CA ASN A 254 -2.62 26.90 -11.96
C ASN A 254 -1.49 27.93 -12.07
N THR A 255 -0.26 27.47 -12.26
CA THR A 255 0.90 28.32 -12.49
C THR A 255 1.60 27.91 -13.79
N GLY A 256 2.41 28.83 -14.34
CA GLY A 256 3.18 28.60 -15.54
C GLY A 256 4.57 29.21 -15.43
N ILE A 257 5.44 28.87 -16.38
CA ILE A 257 6.79 29.42 -16.45
C ILE A 257 6.68 30.92 -16.79
N SER A 258 7.30 31.76 -15.96
CA SER A 258 7.36 33.21 -16.17
C SER A 258 8.80 33.70 -16.06
N ILE A 259 9.13 34.76 -16.79
CA ILE A 259 10.47 35.36 -16.77
C ILE A 259 10.42 36.61 -15.89
N LEU A 260 11.16 36.56 -14.78
CA LEU A 260 11.38 37.73 -13.95
C LEU A 260 12.65 38.46 -14.42
N PHE A 261 12.51 39.72 -14.82
CA PHE A 261 13.65 40.59 -15.12
C PHE A 261 13.55 41.87 -14.31
N LYS A 262 14.72 42.50 -14.08
CA LYS A 262 14.79 43.76 -13.35
C LYS A 262 14.00 44.82 -14.11
N LYS A 263 13.09 45.53 -13.41
CA LYS A 263 12.39 46.68 -13.97
C LYS A 263 13.42 47.63 -14.60
N PRO A 264 13.28 48.02 -15.88
CA PRO A 264 14.19 48.96 -16.51
C PRO A 264 14.22 50.25 -15.70
N THR A 265 15.41 50.74 -15.39
CA THR A 265 15.55 52.08 -14.83
C THR A 265 15.15 53.06 -15.93
N GLU A 266 14.13 53.89 -15.68
CA GLU A 266 13.82 54.99 -16.59
C GLU A 266 15.07 55.89 -16.68
N LYS A 267 15.57 56.10 -17.90
CA LYS A 267 16.65 57.06 -18.11
C LYS A 267 16.13 58.42 -17.66
N VAL A 268 16.81 59.03 -16.68
CA VAL A 268 16.49 60.39 -16.22
C VAL A 268 16.46 61.29 -17.46
N LYS A 269 15.31 61.93 -17.72
CA LYS A 269 15.18 62.87 -18.84
C LYS A 269 16.14 64.03 -18.58
N SER A 270 17.29 64.04 -19.27
CA SER A 270 18.22 65.16 -19.21
C SER A 270 17.56 66.40 -19.80
N LEU A 271 17.84 67.58 -19.24
CA LEU A 271 17.33 68.86 -19.76
C LEU A 271 17.71 69.09 -21.24
N PHE A 272 18.78 68.46 -21.70
CA PHE A 272 19.25 68.50 -23.10
C PHE A 272 18.77 67.32 -23.95
N SER A 273 17.81 66.53 -23.49
CA SER A 273 17.27 65.39 -24.26
C SER A 273 16.58 65.83 -25.57
N PHE A 274 16.26 67.11 -25.74
CA PHE A 274 15.78 67.63 -27.02
C PHE A 274 16.87 67.78 -28.09
N LEU A 275 18.16 67.82 -27.68
CA LEU A 275 19.31 67.88 -28.60
C LEU A 275 19.74 66.49 -29.08
N SER A 276 19.28 65.41 -28.42
CA SER A 276 19.64 64.03 -28.74
C SER A 276 19.17 63.48 -30.09
N PRO A 277 18.16 64.05 -30.80
CA PRO A 277 17.80 63.58 -32.14
C PRO A 277 18.91 63.76 -33.18
N PHE A 278 19.88 64.65 -32.95
CA PHE A 278 21.01 64.89 -33.84
C PHE A 278 22.33 64.58 -33.13
N SER A 279 23.33 64.08 -33.88
CA SER A 279 24.67 63.84 -33.33
C SER A 279 25.36 65.17 -33.00
N THR A 280 26.35 65.11 -32.11
CA THR A 280 27.18 66.28 -31.77
C THR A 280 27.86 66.89 -32.99
N GLU A 281 28.23 66.07 -33.98
CA GLU A 281 28.83 66.49 -35.25
C GLU A 281 27.89 67.37 -36.08
N VAL A 282 26.61 66.99 -36.18
CA VAL A 282 25.60 67.78 -36.89
C VAL A 282 25.46 69.16 -36.23
N TRP A 283 25.46 69.23 -34.90
CA TRP A 283 25.43 70.50 -34.18
C TRP A 283 26.68 71.36 -34.45
N PHE A 284 27.87 70.76 -34.56
CA PHE A 284 29.07 71.48 -34.98
C PHE A 284 28.97 72.03 -36.42
N PHE A 285 28.44 71.23 -37.36
CA PHE A 285 28.21 71.69 -38.73
C PHE A 285 27.19 72.83 -38.80
N VAL A 286 26.11 72.78 -38.01
CA VAL A 286 25.13 73.87 -37.92
C VAL A 286 25.78 75.15 -37.40
N MET A 287 26.62 75.07 -36.36
CA MET A 287 27.35 76.23 -35.83
C MET A 287 28.35 76.79 -36.84
N MET A 288 29.11 75.94 -37.53
CA MET A 288 30.06 76.37 -38.58
C MET A 288 29.36 76.96 -39.80
N ALA A 289 28.23 76.40 -40.22
CA ALA A 289 27.42 76.95 -41.29
C ALA A 289 26.84 78.32 -40.91
N PHE A 290 26.34 78.47 -39.67
CA PHE A 290 25.81 79.73 -39.17
C PHE A 290 26.87 80.84 -39.14
N THR A 291 28.07 80.55 -38.64
CA THR A 291 29.18 81.53 -38.63
C THR A 291 29.64 81.86 -40.04
N GLY A 292 29.80 80.85 -40.91
CA GLY A 292 30.17 81.04 -42.31
C GLY A 292 29.19 81.95 -43.07
N VAL A 293 27.88 81.70 -42.93
CA VAL A 293 26.84 82.54 -43.54
C VAL A 293 26.88 83.96 -42.98
N SER A 294 27.09 84.12 -41.66
CA SER A 294 27.16 85.44 -41.02
C SER A 294 28.34 86.27 -41.53
N PHE A 295 29.53 85.68 -41.70
CA PHE A 295 30.70 86.35 -42.29
C PHE A 295 30.48 86.74 -43.75
N ILE A 296 29.71 85.96 -44.52
CA ILE A 296 29.39 86.28 -45.92
C ILE A 296 28.37 87.43 -46.01
N LEU A 297 27.38 87.46 -45.12
CA LEU A 297 26.31 88.47 -45.11
C LEU A 297 26.74 89.82 -44.49
N PHE A 298 27.65 89.79 -43.52
CA PHE A 298 28.21 90.97 -42.86
C PHE A 298 29.74 90.98 -43.00
N PRO A 299 30.27 91.26 -44.20
CA PRO A 299 31.71 91.36 -44.45
C PRO A 299 32.35 92.57 -43.74
#